data_AF-A0A969I4B4-F1
#
_entry.id   AF-A0A969I4B4-F1
#
_cell.length_a   1.000
_cell.length_b   1.000
_cell.length_c   1.000
_cell.angle_alpha   90.00
_cell.angle_beta   90.00
_cell.angle_gamma   90.00
#
_symmetry.space_group_name_H-M   'P 1'
#
loop_
_entity.id
_entity.type
_entity.pdbx_description
1 polymer ?
#
loop_
_entity_poly.entity_id
_entity_poly.type
_entity_poly.pdbx_seq_one_letter_code
_entity_poly.pdbx_strand_id
1 'polypeptide(L)'
;MPQLLPPALQKYRTLLIAITLFLCFDLGVLVPNFILSSRIKQDAIAINLAGRQRMLSQRTVKSLFQLQIARETGIGEPETARRELETTYQLFDETLQGFARGRTVTGGDGEPVFLPAATSPRAQELVQAALAIWQPYRDFLLPVLEARPDSEALVAAIDYAQEHNLILLDLMNQMWVRAPA
;
A
#
# COMPACT_ATOMS: atom_id res chain seq x y z
N MET A 1 -23.91 55.56 -20.45
CA MET A 1 -23.54 54.19 -20.04
C MET A 1 -22.91 53.47 -21.24
N PRO A 2 -21.85 52.70 -21.03
CA PRO A 2 -20.84 52.36 -22.03
C PRO A 2 -21.32 51.32 -23.05
N GLN A 3 -20.84 51.42 -24.30
CA GLN A 3 -20.92 50.33 -25.27
C GLN A 3 -19.95 49.24 -24.83
N LEU A 4 -20.48 48.15 -24.26
CA LEU A 4 -19.66 47.09 -23.65
C LEU A 4 -18.91 46.19 -24.65
N LEU A 5 -19.20 46.22 -25.97
CA LEU A 5 -18.54 45.37 -26.96
C LEU A 5 -18.49 46.03 -28.36
N PRO A 6 -17.39 45.91 -29.14
CA PRO A 6 -17.30 46.42 -30.51
C PRO A 6 -18.34 45.81 -31.47
N PRO A 7 -18.82 46.56 -32.49
CA PRO A 7 -19.97 46.20 -33.34
C PRO A 7 -19.81 44.88 -34.11
N ALA A 8 -18.57 44.47 -34.40
CA ALA A 8 -18.27 43.18 -35.02
C ALA A 8 -18.68 41.97 -34.15
N LEU A 9 -18.57 42.08 -32.83
CA LEU A 9 -18.93 41.01 -31.88
C LEU A 9 -20.45 40.82 -31.75
N GLN A 10 -21.24 41.84 -32.11
CA GLN A 10 -22.70 41.79 -31.99
C GLN A 10 -23.32 40.85 -33.03
N LYS A 11 -22.72 40.73 -34.23
CA LYS A 11 -23.12 39.80 -35.29
C LYS A 11 -22.86 38.33 -34.92
N TYR A 12 -21.84 38.06 -34.11
CA TYR A 12 -21.45 36.72 -33.68
C TYR A 12 -21.90 36.38 -32.26
N ARG A 13 -22.67 37.25 -31.60
CA ARG A 13 -23.03 37.11 -30.18
C ARG A 13 -23.66 35.76 -29.85
N THR A 14 -24.61 35.30 -30.67
CA THR A 14 -25.28 34.00 -30.49
C THR A 14 -24.31 32.83 -30.66
N LEU A 15 -23.40 32.92 -31.64
CA LEU A 15 -22.37 31.91 -31.87
C LEU A 15 -21.38 31.85 -30.69
N LEU A 16 -20.93 33.00 -30.19
CA LEU A 16 -20.04 33.09 -29.04
C LEU A 16 -20.71 32.52 -27.78
N ILE A 17 -21.97 32.86 -27.52
CA ILE A 17 -22.73 32.29 -26.39
C ILE A 17 -22.86 30.77 -26.52
N ALA A 18 -23.20 30.27 -27.71
CA ALA A 18 -23.31 28.83 -27.95
C ALA A 18 -21.98 28.10 -27.74
N ILE A 19 -20.87 28.65 -28.24
CA ILE A 19 -19.52 28.10 -28.04
C ILE A 19 -19.14 28.13 -26.56
N THR A 20 -19.37 29.25 -25.87
CA THR A 20 -19.07 29.36 -24.44
C THR A 20 -19.89 28.35 -23.62
N LEU A 21 -21.20 28.23 -23.89
CA LEU A 21 -22.06 27.25 -23.21
C LEU A 21 -21.64 25.81 -23.49
N PHE A 22 -21.28 25.52 -24.74
CA PHE A 22 -20.77 24.20 -25.14
C PHE A 22 -19.46 23.86 -24.40
N LEU A 23 -18.49 24.78 -24.39
CA LEU A 23 -17.24 24.61 -23.65
C LEU A 23 -17.47 24.48 -22.13
N CYS A 24 -18.38 25.26 -21.56
CA CYS A 24 -18.75 25.14 -20.14
C CYS A 24 -19.36 23.77 -19.83
N PHE A 25 -20.22 23.25 -20.72
CA PHE A 25 -20.80 21.92 -20.55
C PHE A 25 -19.74 20.82 -20.64
N ASP A 26 -18.87 20.88 -21.66
CA ASP A 26 -17.77 19.93 -21.84
C ASP A 26 -16.83 19.91 -20.62
N LEU A 27 -16.41 21.09 -20.14
CA LEU A 27 -15.58 21.20 -18.94
C LEU A 27 -16.32 20.72 -17.68
N GLY A 28 -17.62 21.02 -17.60
CA GLY A 28 -18.48 20.59 -16.50
C GLY A 28 -18.59 19.07 -16.38
N VAL A 29 -18.49 18.34 -17.49
CA VAL A 29 -18.44 16.87 -17.51
C VAL A 29 -17.01 16.34 -17.35
N LEU A 30 -16.04 16.96 -18.01
CA LEU A 30 -14.66 16.47 -18.07
C LEU A 30 -13.96 16.52 -16.70
N VAL A 31 -14.09 17.63 -15.98
CA VAL A 31 -13.36 17.83 -14.71
C VAL A 31 -13.79 16.83 -13.64
N PRO A 32 -15.09 16.63 -13.34
CA PRO A 32 -15.53 15.63 -12.38
C PRO A 32 -15.14 14.20 -12.80
N ASN A 33 -15.25 13.87 -14.09
CA ASN A 33 -14.84 12.57 -14.61
C ASN A 33 -13.35 12.31 -14.40
N PHE A 34 -12.50 13.32 -14.65
CA PHE A 34 -11.06 13.20 -14.43
C PHE A 34 -10.71 13.03 -12.95
N ILE A 35 -11.38 13.77 -12.06
CA ILE A 35 -11.19 13.65 -10.61
C ILE A 35 -11.61 12.26 -10.13
N LEU A 36 -12.79 11.78 -10.55
CA LEU A 36 -13.31 10.47 -10.18
C LEU A 36 -12.38 9.35 -10.67
N SER A 37 -11.95 9.42 -11.93
CA SER A 37 -11.00 8.45 -12.50
C SER A 37 -9.68 8.42 -11.73
N SER A 38 -9.16 9.58 -11.34
CA SER A 38 -7.93 9.68 -10.56
C SER A 38 -8.08 9.06 -9.17
N ARG A 39 -9.21 9.27 -8.49
CA ARG A 39 -9.50 8.64 -7.19
C ARG A 39 -9.60 7.13 -7.29
N ILE A 40 -10.33 6.61 -8.27
CA ILE A 40 -10.46 5.15 -8.50
C ILE A 40 -9.09 4.50 -8.71
N LYS A 41 -8.18 5.15 -9.46
CA LYS A 41 -6.81 4.65 -9.65
C LYS A 41 -6.03 4.58 -8.34
N GLN A 42 -6.12 5.61 -7.50
CA GLN A 42 -5.47 5.64 -6.19
C GLN A 42 -6.01 4.56 -5.26
N ASP A 43 -7.34 4.39 -5.22
CA ASP A 43 -7.99 3.34 -4.43
C ASP A 43 -7.55 1.95 -4.89
N ALA A 44 -7.45 1.73 -6.21
CA ALA A 44 -6.97 0.45 -6.75
C ALA A 44 -5.53 0.13 -6.34
N ILE A 45 -4.65 1.14 -6.30
CA ILE A 45 -3.27 0.98 -5.81
C ILE A 45 -3.29 0.58 -4.33
N ALA A 46 -4.03 1.30 -3.48
CA ALA A 46 -4.14 1.01 -2.06
C ALA A 46 -4.69 -0.40 -1.81
N ILE A 47 -5.74 -0.80 -2.53
CA ILE A 47 -6.36 -2.13 -2.44
C ILE A 47 -5.36 -3.24 -2.82
N ASN A 48 -4.61 -3.07 -3.92
CA ASN A 48 -3.60 -4.05 -4.34
C ASN A 48 -2.48 -4.17 -3.29
N LEU A 49 -1.97 -3.03 -2.80
CA LEU A 49 -0.92 -3.01 -1.79
C LEU A 49 -1.36 -3.64 -0.46
N ALA A 50 -2.58 -3.36 0.00
CA ALA A 50 -3.18 -4.02 1.17
C ALA A 50 -3.34 -5.54 0.92
N GLY A 51 -3.81 -5.91 -0.27
CA GLY A 51 -3.92 -7.30 -0.69
C GLY A 51 -2.58 -8.04 -0.65
N ARG A 52 -1.50 -7.38 -1.08
CA ARG A 52 -0.12 -7.88 -1.07
C ARG A 52 0.38 -8.14 0.35
N GLN A 53 0.01 -7.33 1.33
CA GLN A 53 0.44 -7.51 2.73
C GLN A 53 0.07 -8.88 3.29
N ARG A 54 -1.08 -9.43 2.89
CA ARG A 54 -1.50 -10.79 3.28
C ARG A 54 -0.49 -11.83 2.84
N MET A 55 -0.13 -11.79 1.56
CA MET A 55 0.85 -12.71 0.98
C MET A 55 2.22 -12.54 1.64
N LEU A 56 2.65 -11.30 1.88
CA LEU A 56 3.94 -11.01 2.52
C LEU A 56 4.00 -11.51 3.97
N SER A 57 2.92 -11.39 4.75
CA SER A 57 2.86 -11.94 6.11
C SER A 57 3.12 -13.45 6.12
N GLN A 58 2.46 -14.19 5.20
CA GLN A 58 2.62 -15.64 5.09
C GLN A 58 4.01 -16.04 4.56
N ARG A 59 4.55 -15.29 3.60
CA ARG A 59 5.91 -15.55 3.08
C ARG A 59 6.98 -15.30 4.14
N THR A 60 6.80 -14.31 5.01
CA THR A 60 7.72 -14.06 6.15
C THR A 60 7.82 -15.32 7.02
N VAL A 61 6.68 -15.88 7.44
CA VAL A 61 6.63 -17.10 8.26
C VAL A 61 7.22 -18.30 7.52
N LYS A 62 6.87 -18.48 6.25
CA LYS A 62 7.44 -19.56 5.42
C LYS A 62 8.97 -19.48 5.39
N SER A 63 9.53 -18.29 5.17
CA SER A 63 10.98 -18.10 5.10
C SER A 63 11.67 -18.40 6.42
N LEU A 64 11.06 -18.03 7.55
CA LEU A 64 11.58 -18.40 8.88
C LEU A 64 11.65 -19.91 9.07
N PHE A 65 10.58 -20.65 8.72
CA PHE A 65 10.60 -22.11 8.79
C PHE A 65 11.60 -22.75 7.83
N GLN A 66 11.77 -22.20 6.62
CA GLN A 66 12.79 -22.67 5.68
C GLN A 66 14.21 -22.49 6.23
N LEU A 67 14.47 -21.36 6.92
CA LEU A 67 15.75 -21.14 7.61
C LEU A 67 15.94 -22.15 8.75
N GLN A 68 14.90 -22.43 9.53
CA GLN A 68 14.96 -23.41 10.62
C GLN A 68 15.27 -24.81 10.09
N ILE A 69 14.54 -25.27 9.06
CA ILE A 69 14.74 -26.58 8.45
C ILE A 69 16.16 -26.70 7.89
N ALA A 70 16.64 -25.69 7.17
CA ALA A 70 17.99 -25.69 6.61
C ALA A 70 19.07 -25.79 7.72
N ARG A 71 18.85 -25.12 8.86
CA ARG A 71 19.76 -25.16 9.99
C ARG A 71 19.75 -26.52 10.72
N GLU A 72 18.58 -27.10 10.95
CA GLU A 72 18.42 -28.32 11.74
C GLU A 72 18.80 -29.58 10.96
N THR A 73 18.49 -29.61 9.67
CA THR A 73 18.67 -30.81 8.83
C THR A 73 19.89 -30.72 7.91
N GLY A 74 20.42 -29.52 7.69
CA GLY A 74 21.41 -29.24 6.64
C GLY A 74 20.86 -29.32 5.22
N ILE A 75 19.53 -29.51 5.06
CA ILE A 75 18.86 -29.63 3.76
C ILE A 75 18.12 -28.32 3.46
N GLY A 76 18.42 -27.73 2.31
CA GLY A 76 17.73 -26.54 1.80
C GLY A 76 18.67 -25.42 1.38
N GLU A 77 18.09 -24.26 1.07
CA GLU A 77 18.78 -23.10 0.52
C GLU A 77 18.66 -21.91 1.51
N PRO A 78 19.42 -21.88 2.61
CA PRO A 78 19.28 -20.87 3.67
C PRO A 78 19.51 -19.44 3.15
N GLU A 79 20.44 -19.27 2.21
CA GLU A 79 20.71 -17.98 1.57
C GLU A 79 19.53 -17.47 0.74
N THR A 80 18.76 -18.37 0.14
CA THR A 80 17.56 -18.03 -0.63
C THR A 80 16.41 -17.70 0.31
N ALA A 81 16.22 -18.47 1.38
CA ALA A 81 15.21 -18.19 2.40
C ALA A 81 15.49 -16.86 3.13
N ARG A 82 16.75 -16.51 3.41
CA ARG A 82 17.12 -15.23 4.01
C ARG A 82 16.84 -14.06 3.09
N ARG A 83 17.20 -14.14 1.80
CA ARG A 83 16.89 -13.09 0.80
C ARG A 83 15.39 -12.88 0.64
N GLU A 84 14.63 -13.97 0.66
CA GLU A 84 13.17 -13.92 0.66
C GLU A 84 12.62 -13.25 1.94
N LEU A 85 13.16 -13.60 3.11
CA LEU A 85 12.79 -12.96 4.38
C LEU A 85 13.08 -11.46 4.36
N GLU A 86 14.26 -11.06 3.88
CA GLU A 86 14.66 -9.65 3.75
C GLU A 86 13.70 -8.88 2.84
N THR A 87 13.42 -9.44 1.64
CA THR A 87 12.51 -8.83 0.66
C THR A 87 11.11 -8.69 1.24
N THR A 88 10.60 -9.73 1.90
CA THR A 88 9.24 -9.73 2.45
C THR A 88 9.11 -8.78 3.64
N TYR A 89 10.10 -8.74 4.51
CA TYR A 89 10.22 -7.78 5.61
C TYR A 89 10.19 -6.33 5.08
N GLN A 90 11.04 -6.00 4.10
CA GLN A 90 11.14 -4.64 3.56
C GLN A 90 9.84 -4.18 2.90
N LEU A 91 9.25 -5.03 2.04
CA LEU A 91 8.01 -4.69 1.34
C LEU A 91 6.82 -4.57 2.29
N PHE A 92 6.74 -5.43 3.31
CA PHE A 92 5.67 -5.38 4.31
C PHE A 92 5.80 -4.11 5.15
N ASP A 93 7.01 -3.86 5.69
CA ASP A 93 7.34 -2.63 6.41
C ASP A 93 6.91 -1.39 5.65
N GLU A 94 7.50 -1.21 4.47
CA GLU A 94 7.39 0.02 3.71
C GLU A 94 5.92 0.33 3.43
N THR A 95 5.16 -0.69 3.06
CA THR A 95 3.74 -0.57 2.75
C THR A 95 2.92 -0.25 4.00
N LEU A 96 3.11 -0.96 5.11
CA LEU A 96 2.38 -0.70 6.36
C LEU A 96 2.67 0.71 6.90
N GLN A 97 3.93 1.15 6.82
CA GLN A 97 4.32 2.52 7.13
C GLN A 97 3.67 3.53 6.17
N GLY A 98 3.50 3.18 4.90
CA GLY A 98 2.78 4.02 3.94
C GLY A 98 1.31 4.19 4.30
N PHE A 99 0.62 3.14 4.71
CA PHE A 99 -0.74 3.28 5.23
C PHE A 99 -0.80 4.11 6.52
N ALA A 100 0.25 4.11 7.35
CA ALA A 100 0.27 4.84 8.61
C ALA A 100 0.49 6.34 8.47
N ARG A 101 1.45 6.76 7.64
CA ARG A 101 1.91 8.17 7.57
C ARG A 101 1.94 8.76 6.17
N GLY A 102 1.69 7.95 5.15
CA GLY A 102 1.81 8.34 3.75
C GLY A 102 3.28 8.42 3.31
N ARG A 103 3.63 7.73 2.23
CA ARG A 103 4.99 7.77 1.65
C ARG A 103 5.01 7.15 0.26
N THR A 104 6.11 7.34 -0.45
CA THR A 104 6.42 6.52 -1.62
C THR A 104 6.80 5.11 -1.16
N VAL A 105 6.16 4.11 -1.76
CA VAL A 105 6.35 2.68 -1.51
C VAL A 105 6.60 1.94 -2.81
N THR A 106 7.12 0.72 -2.74
CA THR A 106 7.26 -0.16 -3.91
C THR A 106 5.89 -0.65 -4.38
N GLY A 107 5.51 -0.34 -5.62
CA GLY A 107 4.26 -0.73 -6.27
C GLY A 107 4.12 -2.23 -6.53
N GLY A 108 2.95 -2.68 -6.98
CA GLY A 108 2.70 -4.08 -7.32
C GLY A 108 3.48 -4.57 -8.55
N ASP A 109 3.89 -3.63 -9.40
CA ASP A 109 4.74 -3.79 -10.58
C ASP A 109 6.24 -3.61 -10.28
N GLY A 110 6.60 -3.28 -9.03
CA GLY A 110 7.97 -3.00 -8.61
C GLY A 110 8.39 -1.53 -8.74
N GLU A 111 7.55 -0.68 -9.34
CA GLU A 111 7.87 0.74 -9.52
C GLU A 111 7.47 1.59 -8.31
N PRO A 112 8.16 2.71 -8.01
CA PRO A 112 7.81 3.57 -6.90
C PRO A 112 6.43 4.22 -7.09
N VAL A 113 5.56 4.13 -6.08
CA VAL A 113 4.23 4.74 -6.08
C VAL A 113 3.95 5.47 -4.78
N PHE A 114 3.33 6.65 -4.85
CA PHE A 114 2.91 7.36 -3.64
C PHE A 114 1.64 6.74 -3.06
N LEU A 115 1.74 6.25 -1.83
CA LEU A 115 0.62 5.74 -1.05
C LEU A 115 0.25 6.80 0.01
N PRO A 116 -0.94 7.43 -0.07
CA PRO A 116 -1.40 8.34 0.98
C PRO A 116 -1.68 7.59 2.28
N ALA A 117 -1.60 8.30 3.40
CA ALA A 117 -1.98 7.75 4.70
C ALA A 117 -3.46 7.37 4.71
N ALA A 118 -3.80 6.34 5.50
CA ALA A 118 -5.18 5.97 5.76
C ALA A 118 -5.93 7.13 6.44
N THR A 119 -7.05 7.55 5.85
CA THR A 119 -7.84 8.69 6.31
C THR A 119 -9.10 8.28 7.08
N SER A 120 -9.68 7.11 6.76
CA SER A 120 -10.90 6.66 7.44
C SER A 120 -10.56 6.17 8.87
N PRO A 121 -11.41 6.45 9.88
CA PRO A 121 -11.15 6.02 11.26
C PRO A 121 -10.91 4.51 11.37
N ARG A 122 -11.69 3.71 10.63
CA ARG A 122 -11.53 2.25 10.63
C ARG A 122 -10.21 1.80 10.02
N ALA A 123 -9.77 2.41 8.92
CA ALA A 123 -8.49 2.07 8.32
C ALA A 123 -7.33 2.45 9.26
N GLN A 124 -7.43 3.61 9.93
CA GLN A 124 -6.45 4.03 10.93
C GLN A 124 -6.37 3.04 12.11
N GLU A 125 -7.51 2.60 12.66
CA GLU A 125 -7.55 1.56 13.69
C GLU A 125 -6.86 0.26 13.25
N LEU A 126 -7.16 -0.22 12.04
CA LEU A 126 -6.57 -1.44 11.50
C LEU A 126 -5.05 -1.31 11.30
N VAL A 127 -4.59 -0.16 10.80
CA VAL A 127 -3.16 0.12 10.64
C VAL A 127 -2.47 0.17 12.00
N GLN A 128 -3.05 0.81 13.01
CA GLN A 128 -2.46 0.87 14.34
C GLN A 128 -2.41 -0.50 15.02
N ALA A 129 -3.47 -1.31 14.88
CA ALA A 129 -3.47 -2.69 15.38
C ALA A 129 -2.39 -3.54 14.68
N ALA A 130 -2.23 -3.38 13.36
CA ALA A 130 -1.19 -4.08 12.61
C ALA A 130 0.22 -3.63 13.03
N LEU A 131 0.43 -2.32 13.25
CA LEU A 131 1.69 -1.78 13.76
C LEU A 131 2.03 -2.29 15.16
N ALA A 132 1.04 -2.42 16.05
CA ALA A 132 1.26 -2.93 17.40
C ALA A 132 1.81 -4.36 17.42
N ILE A 133 1.46 -5.18 16.42
CA ILE A 133 2.00 -6.53 16.22
C ILE A 133 3.31 -6.49 15.45
N TRP A 134 3.35 -5.68 14.39
CA TRP A 134 4.48 -5.68 13.47
C TRP A 134 5.75 -5.11 14.11
N GLN A 135 5.65 -4.07 14.96
CA GLN A 135 6.84 -3.46 15.57
C GLN A 135 7.65 -4.45 16.42
N PRO A 136 7.07 -5.18 17.39
CA PRO A 136 7.80 -6.25 18.08
C PRO A 136 8.31 -7.33 17.13
N TYR A 137 7.52 -7.69 16.12
CA TYR A 137 7.95 -8.70 15.16
C TYR A 137 9.22 -8.27 14.41
N ARG A 138 9.36 -7.00 14.03
CA ARG A 138 10.60 -6.49 13.44
C ARG A 138 11.80 -6.71 14.34
N ASP A 139 11.65 -6.42 15.63
CA ASP A 139 12.76 -6.52 16.58
C ASP A 139 13.24 -7.98 16.68
N PHE A 140 12.34 -8.96 16.51
CA PHE A 140 12.71 -10.37 16.39
C PHE A 140 13.28 -10.74 15.01
N LEU A 141 12.82 -10.10 13.93
CA LEU A 141 13.29 -10.39 12.57
C LEU A 141 14.67 -9.80 12.28
N LEU A 142 15.01 -8.64 12.85
CA LEU A 142 16.27 -7.93 12.56
C LEU A 142 17.51 -8.79 12.83
N PRO A 143 17.65 -9.48 13.99
CA PRO A 143 18.81 -10.35 14.22
C PRO A 143 18.84 -11.59 13.30
N VAL A 144 17.68 -12.04 12.79
CA VAL A 144 17.61 -13.16 11.83
C VAL A 144 18.08 -12.75 10.44
N LEU A 145 17.94 -11.47 10.10
CA LEU A 145 18.39 -10.90 8.82
C LEU A 145 19.90 -10.64 8.77
N GLU A 146 20.60 -10.74 9.90
CA GLU A 146 22.06 -10.59 9.95
C GLU A 146 22.78 -11.74 9.21
N ALA A 147 24.03 -11.52 8.83
CA ALA A 147 24.82 -12.48 8.04
C ALA A 147 25.08 -13.83 8.76
N ARG A 148 24.95 -13.87 10.09
CA ARG A 148 25.02 -15.08 10.91
C ARG A 148 23.89 -15.03 11.94
N PRO A 149 22.68 -15.50 11.59
CA PRO A 149 21.55 -15.44 12.50
C PRO A 149 21.81 -16.30 13.74
N ASP A 150 21.62 -15.70 14.91
CA ASP A 150 21.66 -16.43 16.17
C ASP A 150 20.54 -17.49 16.19
N SER A 151 20.86 -18.69 16.68
CA SER A 151 19.88 -19.76 16.74
C SER A 151 18.72 -19.43 17.66
N GLU A 152 18.99 -18.68 18.74
CA GLU A 152 17.99 -18.20 19.69
C GLU A 152 17.08 -17.14 19.03
N ALA A 153 17.66 -16.21 18.27
CA ALA A 153 16.90 -15.20 17.55
C ALA A 153 15.92 -15.81 16.52
N LEU A 154 16.36 -16.83 15.77
CA LEU A 154 15.48 -17.50 14.81
C LEU A 154 14.31 -18.21 15.51
N VAL A 155 14.55 -18.84 16.67
CA VAL A 155 13.48 -19.49 17.45
C VAL A 155 12.50 -18.44 17.97
N ALA A 156 13.00 -17.36 18.57
CA ALA A 156 12.14 -16.27 19.06
C ALA A 156 11.28 -15.64 17.96
N ALA A 157 11.85 -15.43 16.76
CA ALA A 157 11.10 -14.92 15.61
C ALA A 157 10.01 -15.90 15.15
N ILE A 158 10.28 -17.21 15.15
CA ILE A 158 9.30 -18.25 14.77
C ILE A 158 8.18 -18.34 15.80
N ASP A 159 8.50 -18.32 17.10
CA ASP A 159 7.52 -18.39 18.18
C ASP A 159 6.56 -17.19 18.10
N TYR A 160 7.11 -15.98 17.94
CA TYR A 160 6.30 -14.78 17.77
C TYR A 160 5.44 -14.85 16.51
N ALA A 161 6.02 -15.32 15.40
CA ALA A 161 5.32 -15.50 14.14
C ALA A 161 4.15 -16.48 14.26
N GLN A 162 4.33 -17.62 14.93
CA GLN A 162 3.27 -18.62 15.10
C GLN A 162 2.07 -18.07 15.86
N GLU A 163 2.32 -17.27 16.90
CA GLU A 163 1.27 -16.67 17.72
C GLU A 163 0.51 -15.56 16.96
N HIS A 164 1.23 -14.72 16.19
CA HIS A 164 0.67 -13.48 15.67
C HIS A 164 0.36 -13.47 14.17
N ASN A 165 0.89 -14.42 13.37
CA ASN A 165 0.76 -14.39 11.92
C ASN A 165 -0.68 -14.42 11.42
N LEU A 166 -1.55 -15.22 12.04
CA LEU A 166 -2.96 -15.27 11.65
C LEU A 166 -3.72 -14.00 12.03
N ILE A 167 -3.33 -13.35 13.13
CA ILE A 167 -3.90 -12.06 13.52
C ILE A 167 -3.48 -10.99 12.52
N LEU A 168 -2.20 -10.96 12.14
CA LEU A 168 -1.69 -10.03 11.14
C LEU A 168 -2.35 -10.26 9.76
N LEU A 169 -2.52 -11.52 9.36
CA LEU A 169 -3.23 -11.90 8.14
C LEU A 169 -4.68 -11.40 8.15
N ASP A 170 -5.39 -11.57 9.27
CA ASP A 170 -6.77 -11.11 9.42
C ASP A 170 -6.87 -9.58 9.34
N LEU A 171 -5.98 -8.85 10.02
CA LEU A 171 -5.91 -7.39 9.93
C LEU A 171 -5.69 -6.92 8.48
N MET A 172 -4.81 -7.59 7.74
CA MET A 172 -4.56 -7.28 6.32
C MET A 172 -5.75 -7.65 5.43
N ASN A 173 -6.48 -8.73 5.74
CA ASN A 173 -7.74 -9.05 5.08
C ASN A 173 -8.80 -7.97 5.31
N GLN A 174 -8.96 -7.48 6.54
CA GLN A 174 -9.93 -6.44 6.85
C GLN A 174 -9.61 -5.12 6.17
N MET A 175 -8.32 -4.78 6.05
CA MET A 175 -7.85 -3.62 5.29
C MET A 175 -8.20 -3.70 3.80
N TRP A 176 -8.24 -4.91 3.24
CA TRP A 176 -8.66 -5.18 1.86
C TRP A 176 -10.19 -5.16 1.67
N VAL A 177 -10.97 -5.81 2.55
CA VAL A 177 -12.43 -5.98 2.38
C VAL A 177 -13.22 -4.71 2.71
N ARG A 178 -12.77 -3.91 3.69
CA ARG A 178 -13.64 -2.92 4.38
C ARG A 178 -13.05 -1.52 4.51
N ALA A 179 -12.08 -1.17 3.69
CA ALA A 179 -11.63 0.21 3.54
C ALA A 179 -12.18 0.82 2.24
N PRO A 180 -13.50 1.05 2.07
CA PRO A 180 -13.89 2.09 1.14
C PRO A 180 -13.38 3.43 1.70
N ALA A 181 -12.81 4.23 0.80
CA ALA A 181 -12.24 5.55 1.04
C ALA A 181 -13.17 6.51 1.78
#